data_AF-A0A3D1GDX0-F1
#
_entry.id   AF-A0A3D1GDX0-F1
#
_cell.length_a   1.000
_cell.length_b   1.000
_cell.length_c   1.000
_cell.angle_alpha   90.00
_cell.angle_beta   90.00
_cell.angle_gamma   90.00
#
_symmetry.space_group_name_H-M   'P 1'
#
loop_
_entity.id
_entity.type
_entity.pdbx_description
1 polymer ?
#
loop_
_entity_poly.entity_id
_entity_poly.type
_entity_poly.pdbx_seq_one_letter_code
_entity_poly.pdbx_strand_id
1 'polypeptide(L)'
;LVAENGMDWMYANCSTTAQRGALDWWKPFKDATKPVFEKLYKEVAAGNEAQRSIDANSKEDYREGLEKELAELRDSEMWKAGATVRTLRPENN
;
A
#
# COMPACT_ATOMS: atom_id res chain seq x y z
N LEU A 1 -1.78 -9.45 -15.45
CA LEU A 1 -2.56 -10.59 -14.93
C LEU A 1 -3.98 -10.20 -14.52
N VAL A 2 -4.24 -9.63 -13.34
CA VAL A 2 -5.62 -9.30 -12.90
C VAL A 2 -6.24 -8.17 -13.73
N ALA A 3 -5.47 -7.11 -14.01
CA ALA A 3 -5.94 -5.98 -14.82
C ALA A 3 -6.25 -6.36 -16.29
N GLU A 4 -5.68 -7.47 -16.77
CA GLU A 4 -5.84 -7.94 -18.15
C GLU A 4 -6.99 -8.96 -18.27
N ASN A 5 -7.12 -9.88 -17.31
CA ASN A 5 -8.01 -11.06 -17.45
C ASN A 5 -8.95 -11.30 -16.25
N GLY A 6 -8.93 -10.47 -15.21
CA GLY A 6 -9.73 -10.67 -14.01
C GLY A 6 -9.07 -11.56 -12.94
N MET A 7 -9.69 -11.59 -11.76
CA MET A 7 -9.15 -12.25 -10.55
C MET A 7 -9.31 -13.77 -10.60
N ASP A 8 -10.43 -14.25 -11.13
CA ASP A 8 -10.75 -15.66 -11.30
C ASP A 8 -9.79 -16.33 -12.30
N TRP A 9 -9.49 -15.66 -13.41
CA TRP A 9 -8.48 -16.12 -14.36
C TRP A 9 -7.08 -16.19 -13.71
N MET A 10 -6.71 -15.17 -12.92
CA MET A 10 -5.41 -15.17 -12.22
C MET A 10 -5.29 -16.34 -11.24
N TYR A 11 -6.34 -16.64 -10.47
CA TYR A 11 -6.36 -17.80 -9.57
C TYR A 11 -6.25 -19.12 -10.34
N ALA A 12 -7.00 -19.28 -11.43
CA ALA A 12 -6.96 -20.51 -12.24
C ALA A 12 -5.56 -20.81 -12.82
N ASN A 13 -4.72 -19.78 -13.01
CA ASN A 13 -3.36 -19.91 -13.53
C ASN A 13 -2.28 -20.01 -12.43
N CYS A 14 -2.68 -20.04 -11.15
CA CYS A 14 -1.78 -20.26 -10.02
C CYS A 14 -1.78 -21.72 -9.59
N SER A 15 -0.76 -22.14 -8.82
CA SER A 15 -0.71 -23.49 -8.25
C SER A 15 -1.87 -23.75 -7.29
N THR A 16 -2.24 -25.02 -7.09
CA THR A 16 -3.32 -25.41 -6.17
C THR A 16 -3.11 -24.86 -4.75
N THR A 17 -1.86 -24.85 -4.26
CA THR A 17 -1.53 -24.28 -2.94
C THR A 17 -1.84 -22.78 -2.87
N ALA A 18 -1.48 -22.02 -3.90
CA ALA A 18 -1.76 -20.58 -3.96
C ALA A 18 -3.26 -20.29 -4.10
N GLN A 19 -3.97 -21.08 -4.92
CA GLN A 19 -5.43 -20.97 -5.06
C GLN A 19 -6.15 -21.17 -3.73
N ARG A 20 -5.81 -22.25 -3.00
CA ARG A 20 -6.43 -22.55 -1.69
C ARG A 20 -6.13 -21.46 -0.67
N GLY A 21 -4.87 -21.05 -0.56
CA GLY A 21 -4.49 -19.95 0.32
C GLY A 21 -5.31 -18.68 0.05
N ALA A 22 -5.43 -18.27 -1.22
CA ALA A 22 -6.20 -17.09 -1.58
C ALA A 22 -7.71 -17.25 -1.27
N LEU A 23 -8.33 -18.37 -1.66
CA LEU A 23 -9.77 -18.61 -1.49
C LEU A 23 -10.18 -18.79 -0.03
N ASP A 24 -9.32 -19.37 0.80
CA ASP A 24 -9.60 -19.63 2.20
C ASP A 24 -9.40 -18.38 3.07
N TRP A 25 -8.46 -17.49 2.71
CA TRP A 25 -8.08 -16.34 3.55
C TRP A 25 -8.64 -14.97 3.13
N TRP A 26 -9.15 -14.80 1.90
CA TRP A 26 -9.58 -13.47 1.45
C TRP A 26 -10.74 -12.88 2.29
N LYS A 27 -11.65 -13.71 2.81
CA LYS A 27 -12.74 -13.25 3.69
C LYS A 27 -12.21 -12.75 5.04
N PRO A 28 -11.37 -13.51 5.78
CA PRO A 28 -10.71 -13.00 6.98
C PRO A 28 -9.98 -11.65 6.76
N PHE A 29 -9.18 -11.53 5.69
CA PHE A 29 -8.49 -10.27 5.40
C PHE A 29 -9.45 -9.14 5.07
N LYS A 30 -10.52 -9.41 4.30
CA LYS A 30 -11.57 -8.43 4.03
C LYS A 30 -12.21 -7.96 5.33
N ASP A 31 -12.59 -8.88 6.22
CA ASP A 31 -13.30 -8.51 7.45
C ASP A 31 -12.41 -7.70 8.40
N ALA A 32 -11.11 -8.00 8.45
CA ALA A 32 -10.14 -7.23 9.22
C ALA A 32 -9.91 -5.82 8.64
N THR A 33 -9.88 -5.68 7.31
CA THR A 33 -9.54 -4.41 6.65
C THR A 33 -10.76 -3.53 6.37
N LYS A 34 -11.96 -4.10 6.21
CA LYS A 34 -13.19 -3.39 5.87
C LYS A 34 -13.52 -2.25 6.83
N PRO A 35 -13.44 -2.40 8.18
CA PRO A 35 -13.70 -1.28 9.09
C PRO A 35 -12.73 -0.11 8.91
N VAL A 36 -11.47 -0.39 8.56
CA VAL A 36 -10.45 0.64 8.29
C VAL A 36 -10.82 1.43 7.04
N PHE A 37 -11.20 0.75 5.96
CA PHE A 37 -11.65 1.40 4.73
C PHE A 37 -12.96 2.18 4.92
N GLU A 38 -13.92 1.64 5.67
CA GLU A 38 -15.16 2.34 5.98
C GLU A 38 -14.89 3.63 6.77
N LYS A 39 -13.96 3.61 7.73
CA LYS A 39 -13.51 4.81 8.42
C LYS A 39 -12.84 5.79 7.46
N LEU A 40 -11.89 5.33 6.65
CA LEU A 40 -11.20 6.15 5.66
C LEU A 40 -12.18 6.86 4.72
N TYR A 41 -13.13 6.14 4.14
CA TYR A 41 -14.12 6.73 3.24
C TYR A 41 -15.05 7.72 3.93
N LYS A 42 -15.41 7.49 5.21
CA LYS A 42 -16.17 8.47 5.99
C LYS A 42 -15.37 9.75 6.23
N GLU A 43 -14.09 9.65 6.61
CA GLU A 43 -13.23 10.82 6.82
C GLU A 43 -13.03 11.62 5.52
N VAL A 44 -12.85 10.93 4.38
CA VAL A 44 -12.76 11.57 3.07
C VAL A 44 -14.06 12.26 2.70
N ALA A 45 -15.21 11.58 2.82
CA ALA A 45 -16.51 12.14 2.48
C ALA A 45 -16.89 13.32 3.38
N ALA A 46 -16.44 13.34 4.63
CA ALA A 46 -16.61 14.44 5.57
C ALA A 46 -15.68 15.63 5.28
N GLY A 47 -14.71 15.49 4.37
CA GLY A 47 -13.71 16.53 4.07
C GLY A 47 -12.55 16.61 5.06
N ASN A 48 -12.51 15.73 6.07
CA ASN A 48 -11.48 15.76 7.12
C ASN A 48 -10.08 15.50 6.56
N GLU A 49 -9.93 14.55 5.64
CA GLU A 49 -8.62 14.24 5.03
C GLU A 49 -8.09 15.40 4.17
N ALA A 50 -8.99 16.13 3.50
CA ALA A 50 -8.63 17.34 2.77
C ALA A 50 -8.19 18.44 3.73
N GLN A 51 -8.93 18.65 4.83
CA GLN A 51 -8.57 19.63 5.85
C GLN A 51 -7.23 19.29 6.51
N ARG A 52 -6.98 18.03 6.88
CA ARG A 52 -5.67 17.57 7.41
C ARG A 52 -4.53 17.92 6.47
N SER A 53 -4.73 17.72 5.16
CA SER A 53 -3.73 18.05 4.14
C SER A 53 -3.46 19.55 4.08
N ILE A 54 -4.51 20.37 4.06
CA ILE A 54 -4.39 21.85 4.06
C ILE A 54 -3.67 22.33 5.32
N ASP A 55 -4.09 21.84 6.49
CA ASP A 55 -3.52 22.22 7.78
C ASP A 55 -2.05 21.84 7.87
N ALA A 56 -1.68 20.64 7.42
CA ALA A 56 -0.30 20.18 7.42
C ALA A 56 0.59 21.01 6.49
N ASN A 57 0.13 21.25 5.25
CA ASN A 57 0.90 22.00 4.24
C ASN A 57 1.01 23.49 4.56
N SER A 58 0.14 24.03 5.42
CA SER A 58 0.16 25.44 5.81
C SER A 58 1.16 25.74 6.93
N LYS A 59 1.79 24.74 7.53
CA LYS A 59 2.82 24.93 8.56
C LYS A 59 4.11 25.47 7.95
N GLU A 60 4.74 26.43 8.63
CA GLU A 60 6.02 27.00 8.19
C GLU A 60 7.15 25.96 8.11
N ASP A 61 7.10 24.94 8.97
CA ASP A 61 8.08 23.85 9.07
C ASP A 61 7.67 22.57 8.31
N TYR A 62 6.61 22.63 7.49
CA TYR A 62 6.03 21.45 6.83
C TYR A 62 7.07 20.57 6.13
N ARG A 63 8.00 21.19 5.39
CA ARG A 63 9.01 20.47 4.62
C ARG A 63 9.97 19.69 5.52
N GLU A 64 10.40 20.26 6.64
CA GLU A 64 11.28 19.57 7.59
C GLU A 64 10.56 18.40 8.27
N GLY A 65 9.27 18.57 8.60
CA GLY A 65 8.44 17.49 9.11
C GLY A 65 8.28 16.34 8.10
N LEU A 66 7.95 16.66 6.86
CA LEU A 66 7.81 15.69 5.78
C LEU A 66 9.11 14.91 5.54
N GLU A 67 10.26 15.58 5.52
CA GLU A 67 11.55 14.91 5.34
C GLU A 67 11.84 13.92 6.47
N LYS A 68 11.38 14.16 7.70
CA LYS A 68 11.51 13.20 8.81
C LYS A 68 10.64 11.97 8.59
N GLU A 69 9.38 12.14 8.19
CA GLU A 69 8.47 11.03 7.88
C GLU A 69 8.97 10.19 6.70
N LEU A 70 9.48 10.86 5.65
CA LEU A 70 10.06 10.18 4.50
C LEU A 70 11.38 9.48 4.84
N ALA A 71 12.20 10.06 5.72
CA ALA A 71 13.43 9.43 6.20
C ALA A 71 13.12 8.13 6.95
N GLU A 72 12.09 8.10 7.81
CA GLU A 72 11.66 6.88 8.51
C GLU A 72 11.33 5.74 7.54
N LEU A 73 10.56 6.03 6.49
CA LEU A 73 10.25 5.05 5.45
C LEU A 73 11.49 4.60 4.68
N ARG A 74 12.35 5.55 4.29
CA ARG A 74 13.59 5.27 3.54
C ARG A 74 14.58 4.45 4.35
N ASP A 75 14.63 4.67 5.65
CA ASP A 75 15.56 4.01 6.56
C ASP A 75 15.05 2.66 7.08
N SER A 76 13.78 2.32 6.77
CA SER A 76 13.24 0.99 7.03
C SER A 76 14.04 -0.11 6.32
N GLU A 77 14.13 -1.28 6.98
CA GLU A 77 14.88 -2.42 6.44
C GLU A 77 14.35 -2.87 5.07
N MET A 78 13.02 -2.89 4.91
CA MET A 78 12.38 -3.27 3.66
C MET A 78 12.77 -2.33 2.51
N TRP A 79 12.89 -1.03 2.77
CA TRP A 79 13.26 -0.06 1.75
C TRP A 79 14.74 -0.16 1.36
N LYS A 80 15.64 -0.30 2.34
CA LYS A 80 17.08 -0.53 2.13
C LYS A 80 17.34 -1.80 1.33
N ALA A 81 16.74 -2.92 1.73
CA ALA A 81 16.87 -4.19 1.02
C ALA A 81 16.33 -4.09 -0.41
N GLY A 82 15.15 -3.48 -0.59
CA GLY A 82 14.55 -3.25 -1.89
C GLY A 82 15.42 -2.38 -2.81
N ALA A 83 16.09 -1.36 -2.27
CA ALA A 83 16.99 -0.50 -3.03
C ALA A 83 18.17 -1.29 -3.59
N THR A 84 18.86 -2.09 -2.76
CA THR A 84 19.96 -2.94 -3.21
C THR A 84 19.50 -3.99 -4.22
N VAL A 85 18.38 -4.67 -3.98
CA VAL A 85 17.90 -5.69 -4.93
C VAL A 85 17.54 -5.07 -6.28
N ARG A 86 17.02 -3.83 -6.31
CA ARG A 86 16.74 -3.13 -7.56
C ARG A 86 18.00 -2.84 -8.38
N THR A 87 19.13 -2.50 -7.75
CA THR A 87 20.38 -2.24 -8.50
C THR A 87 20.96 -3.51 -9.12
N LEU A 88 20.60 -4.69 -8.63
CA LEU A 88 21.06 -5.98 -9.15
C LEU A 88 20.22 -6.49 -10.33
N ARG A 89 19.14 -5.79 -10.70
CA ARG A 89 18.26 -6.28 -11.76
C ARG A 89 18.94 -6.15 -13.14
N PRO A 90 18.76 -7.14 -14.04
CA PRO A 90 19.43 -7.15 -15.34
C PRO A 90 19.18 -5.91 -16.20
N GLU A 91 18.01 -5.29 -16.09
CA GLU A 91 17.66 -4.09 -16.85
C GLU A 91 18.37 -2.80 -16.41
N ASN A 92 19.09 -2.85 -15.28
CA ASN A 92 19.83 -1.71 -14.72
C ASN A 92 21.35 -1.81 -14.97
N ASN A 93 21.79 -2.80 -15.75
CA ASN A 93 23.16 -2.94 -16.29
C ASN A 93 23.14 -2.84 -17.81
#